data_AF-A0A646HJI3-F1
#
_entry.id   AF-A0A646HJI3-F1
#
_cell.length_a   1.000
_cell.length_b   1.000
_cell.length_c   1.000
_cell.angle_alpha   90.00
_cell.angle_beta   90.00
_cell.angle_gamma   90.00
#
_symmetry.space_group_name_H-M   'P 1'
#
loop_
_entity.id
_entity.type
_entity.pdbx_description
1 polymer ?
#
loop_
_entity_poly.entity_id
_entity_poly.type
_entity_poly.pdbx_seq_one_letter_code
_entity_poly.pdbx_strand_id
1 'polypeptide(L)'
;MKKTIISLALAFLGIANLYAVKAKPGIAKIMLADGTVACATLHGDETFHYYMLLDGTPLRETQDGKYEKITAEELNTRKARAFSSENLTKSIRNRNRETKLFPS
;
A
#
# COMPACT_ATOMS: atom_id res chain seq x y z
N MET A 1 57.49 3.01 -6.76
CA MET A 1 56.37 2.11 -7.15
C MET A 1 55.44 1.88 -5.95
N LYS A 2 54.63 2.87 -5.53
CA LYS A 2 53.72 2.73 -4.35
C LYS A 2 52.25 3.11 -4.61
N LYS A 3 51.95 3.66 -5.79
CA LYS A 3 50.63 4.22 -6.14
C LYS A 3 49.69 3.18 -6.76
N THR A 4 50.22 2.03 -7.17
CA THR A 4 49.49 0.95 -7.83
C THR A 4 48.71 0.07 -6.85
N ILE A 5 49.15 -0.02 -5.59
CA ILE A 5 48.54 -0.88 -4.57
C ILE A 5 47.20 -0.29 -4.08
N ILE A 6 47.12 1.04 -3.95
CA ILE A 6 45.90 1.73 -3.52
C ILE A 6 44.80 1.59 -4.59
N SER A 7 45.17 1.61 -5.87
CA SER A 7 44.23 1.40 -6.98
C SER A 7 43.66 -0.01 -7.02
N LEU A 8 44.43 -1.02 -6.58
CA LEU A 8 43.97 -2.41 -6.56
C LEU A 8 42.99 -2.67 -5.39
N ALA A 9 43.18 -1.99 -4.25
CA ALA A 9 42.27 -2.09 -3.11
C ALA A 9 40.90 -1.43 -3.37
N LEU A 10 40.86 -0.32 -4.10
CA LEU A 10 39.60 0.34 -4.47
C LEU A 10 38.74 -0.49 -5.45
N ALA A 11 39.36 -1.38 -6.24
CA ALA A 11 38.64 -2.22 -7.19
C ALA A 11 37.80 -3.33 -6.53
N PHE A 12 38.15 -3.78 -5.32
CA PHE A 12 37.43 -4.85 -4.62
C PHE A 12 36.22 -4.39 -3.80
N LEU A 13 36.05 -3.07 -3.58
CA LEU A 13 34.94 -2.54 -2.78
C LEU A 13 33.63 -2.36 -3.57
N GLY A 14 33.66 -2.53 -4.90
CA GLY A 14 32.53 -2.24 -5.79
C GLY A 14 31.49 -3.35 -5.96
N ILE A 15 31.67 -4.54 -5.35
CA ILE A 15 30.81 -5.71 -5.62
C ILE A 15 29.83 -5.98 -4.46
N ALA A 16 29.85 -5.17 -3.40
CA ALA A 16 28.93 -5.33 -2.29
C ALA A 16 27.54 -4.79 -2.65
N ASN A 17 26.68 -5.69 -3.14
CA ASN A 17 25.22 -5.63 -3.11
C ASN A 17 24.51 -4.85 -4.23
N LEU A 18 24.58 -5.35 -5.45
CA LEU A 18 23.44 -5.24 -6.38
C LEU A 18 22.64 -6.55 -6.36
N TYR A 19 22.05 -6.87 -5.21
CA TYR A 19 20.91 -7.79 -5.21
C TYR A 19 19.74 -7.02 -5.81
N ALA A 20 19.57 -7.15 -7.12
CA ALA A 20 18.32 -6.84 -7.79
C ALA A 20 17.24 -7.79 -7.22
N VAL A 21 16.63 -7.37 -6.11
CA VAL A 21 15.40 -7.97 -5.61
C VAL A 21 14.39 -7.84 -6.74
N LYS A 22 14.03 -8.99 -7.31
CA LYS A 22 12.92 -9.10 -8.25
C LYS A 22 11.72 -8.42 -7.60
N ALA A 23 11.29 -7.28 -8.14
CA ALA A 23 10.07 -6.62 -7.72
C ALA A 23 8.90 -7.56 -8.06
N LYS A 24 8.60 -8.47 -7.14
CA LYS A 24 7.40 -9.29 -7.20
C LYS A 24 6.22 -8.33 -7.06
N PRO A 25 5.21 -8.41 -7.94
CA PRO A 25 4.15 -7.43 -8.04
C PRO A 25 3.50 -7.22 -6.68
N GLY A 26 3.65 -6.02 -6.11
CA GLY A 26 2.87 -5.51 -4.98
C GLY A 26 2.78 -6.40 -3.73
N ILE A 27 3.72 -7.32 -3.48
CA ILE A 27 3.72 -8.11 -2.24
C ILE A 27 4.42 -7.27 -1.16
N ALA A 28 3.62 -6.59 -0.34
CA ALA A 28 4.07 -5.87 0.83
C ALA A 28 4.30 -6.85 1.99
N LYS A 29 5.42 -6.68 2.69
CA LYS A 29 5.65 -7.34 3.98
C LYS A 29 4.98 -6.49 5.04
N ILE A 30 4.02 -7.08 5.74
CA ILE A 30 3.28 -6.41 6.80
C ILE A 30 3.45 -7.19 8.10
N MET A 31 3.50 -6.47 9.21
CA MET A 31 3.57 -7.06 10.53
C MET A 31 2.15 -7.24 11.05
N LEU A 32 1.76 -8.50 11.24
CA LEU A 32 0.49 -8.84 11.86
C LEU A 32 0.50 -8.45 13.34
N ALA A 33 -0.69 -8.34 13.94
CA ALA A 33 -0.83 -8.04 15.37
C ALA A 33 -0.13 -9.05 16.29
N ASP A 34 0.08 -10.28 15.81
CA ASP A 34 0.81 -11.36 16.50
C ASP A 34 2.35 -11.24 16.39
N GLY A 35 2.87 -10.21 15.71
CA GLY A 35 4.30 -9.99 15.49
C GLY A 35 4.88 -10.77 14.30
N THR A 36 4.08 -11.56 13.61
CA THR A 36 4.51 -12.32 12.44
C THR A 36 4.59 -11.42 11.22
N VAL A 37 5.70 -11.51 10.48
CA VAL A 37 5.83 -10.84 9.18
C VAL A 37 5.15 -11.70 8.13
N ALA A 38 4.03 -11.23 7.61
CA ALA A 38 3.29 -11.90 6.55
C ALA A 38 3.43 -11.16 5.22
N CYS A 39 3.37 -11.92 4.13
CA CYS A 39 3.34 -11.37 2.79
C CYS A 39 1.88 -11.12 2.40
N ALA A 40 1.57 -9.87 2.05
CA ALA A 40 0.24 -9.48 1.61
C ALA A 40 0.30 -8.64 0.34
N THR A 41 -0.72 -8.76 -0.48
CA THR A 41 -0.92 -7.94 -1.67
C THR A 41 -1.81 -6.76 -1.31
N LEU A 42 -1.45 -5.57 -1.79
CA LEU A 42 -2.33 -4.39 -1.67
C LEU A 42 -3.38 -4.45 -2.78
N HIS A 43 -4.65 -4.42 -2.40
CA HIS A 43 -5.79 -4.41 -3.31
C HIS A 43 -6.62 -3.15 -3.10
N GLY A 44 -7.11 -2.56 -4.18
CA GLY A 44 -7.98 -1.40 -4.13
C GLY A 44 -7.52 -0.25 -5.02
N ASP A 45 -8.13 0.91 -4.82
CA ASP A 45 -7.85 2.17 -5.50
C ASP A 45 -7.63 3.30 -4.48
N GLU A 46 -7.53 4.55 -4.95
CA GLU A 46 -7.36 5.73 -4.10
C GLU A 46 -8.49 5.93 -3.09
N THR A 47 -9.70 5.44 -3.38
CA THR A 47 -10.87 5.61 -2.54
C THR A 47 -10.94 4.52 -1.46
N PHE A 48 -10.59 3.29 -1.81
CA PHE A 48 -10.61 2.17 -0.88
C PHE A 48 -9.50 1.18 -1.15
N HIS A 49 -8.63 0.98 -0.17
CA HIS A 49 -7.55 0.01 -0.20
C HIS A 49 -7.59 -0.93 1.01
N TYR A 50 -7.15 -2.16 0.79
CA TYR A 50 -7.01 -3.19 1.79
C TYR A 50 -5.86 -4.12 1.42
N TYR A 51 -5.25 -4.75 2.42
CA TYR A 51 -4.24 -5.77 2.19
C TYR A 51 -4.91 -7.14 2.17
N MET A 52 -4.35 -8.08 1.42
CA MET A 52 -4.83 -9.46 1.37
C MET A 52 -3.64 -10.39 1.52
N LEU A 53 -3.72 -11.34 2.44
CA LEU A 53 -2.71 -12.39 2.57
C LEU A 53 -2.62 -13.21 1.29
N LEU A 54 -1.47 -13.87 1.09
CA LEU A 54 -1.32 -14.86 0.01
C LEU A 54 -2.38 -15.97 0.06
N ASP A 55 -2.89 -16.26 1.26
CA ASP A 55 -3.96 -17.24 1.49
C ASP A 55 -5.37 -16.73 1.12
N GLY A 56 -5.49 -15.49 0.63
CA GLY A 56 -6.76 -14.87 0.25
C GLY A 56 -7.54 -14.25 1.41
N THR A 57 -6.98 -14.25 2.63
CA THR A 57 -7.62 -13.62 3.79
C THR A 57 -7.40 -12.11 3.76
N PRO A 58 -8.47 -11.29 3.79
CA PRO A 58 -8.33 -9.84 3.79
C PRO A 58 -7.86 -9.34 5.17
N LEU A 59 -7.07 -8.29 5.11
CA LEU A 59 -6.46 -7.63 6.24
C LEU A 59 -6.85 -6.17 6.29
N ARG A 60 -7.03 -5.68 7.51
CA ARG A 60 -7.28 -4.30 7.82
C ARG A 60 -6.09 -3.74 8.58
N GLU A 61 -5.65 -2.55 8.16
CA GLU A 61 -4.77 -1.73 8.98
C GLU A 61 -5.58 -1.10 10.13
N THR A 62 -5.08 -1.31 11.34
CA THR A 62 -5.58 -0.72 12.58
C THR A 62 -4.82 0.57 12.86
N GLN A 63 -5.35 1.45 13.71
CA GLN A 63 -4.77 2.78 13.98
C GLN A 63 -3.30 2.73 14.46
N ASP A 64 -2.88 1.62 15.06
CA ASP A 64 -1.50 1.39 15.51
C ASP A 64 -0.52 0.98 14.39
N GLY A 65 -0.96 1.00 13.11
CA GLY A 65 -0.16 0.53 11.97
C GLY A 65 0.05 -1.00 11.95
N LYS A 66 -0.69 -1.73 12.79
CA LYS A 66 -0.74 -3.19 12.81
C LYS A 66 -1.84 -3.71 11.89
N TYR A 67 -1.67 -4.94 11.41
CA TYR A 67 -2.64 -5.56 10.50
C TYR A 67 -3.41 -6.67 11.20
N GLU A 68 -4.74 -6.60 11.10
CA GLU A 68 -5.67 -7.58 11.67
C GLU A 68 -6.44 -8.30 10.55
N LYS A 69 -6.70 -9.60 10.76
CA LYS A 69 -7.48 -10.42 9.84
C LYS A 69 -8.95 -10.09 9.98
N ILE A 70 -9.59 -9.79 8.87
CA ILE A 70 -11.03 -9.52 8.81
C ILE A 70 -11.72 -10.53 7.89
N THR A 71 -13.03 -10.69 8.07
CA THR A 71 -13.82 -11.55 7.19
C THR A 71 -14.16 -10.84 5.88
N ALA A 72 -14.44 -11.60 4.83
CA ALA A 72 -14.84 -11.06 3.53
C ALA A 72 -16.14 -10.24 3.61
N GLU A 73 -17.06 -10.61 4.51
CA GLU A 73 -18.31 -9.89 4.73
C GLU A 73 -18.08 -8.49 5.34
N GLU A 74 -17.17 -8.40 6.31
CA GLU A 74 -16.80 -7.12 6.90
C GLU A 74 -16.07 -6.23 5.89
N LEU A 75 -15.21 -6.81 5.06
CA LEU A 75 -14.58 -6.10 3.94
C LEU A 75 -15.64 -5.54 2.97
N ASN A 76 -16.62 -6.35 2.56
CA ASN A 76 -17.70 -5.93 1.66
C ASN A 76 -18.55 -4.81 2.26
N THR A 77 -18.87 -4.90 3.55
CA THR A 77 -19.61 -3.86 4.28
C THR A 77 -18.85 -2.54 4.25
N ARG A 78 -17.53 -2.58 4.48
CA ARG A 78 -16.68 -1.39 4.43
C ARG A 78 -16.58 -0.82 3.03
N LYS A 79 -16.44 -1.68 2.01
CA LYS A 79 -16.41 -1.28 0.60
C LYS A 79 -17.70 -0.57 0.20
N ALA A 80 -18.86 -1.09 0.60
CA ALA A 80 -20.16 -0.47 0.33
C ALA A 80 -20.29 0.91 0.99
N ARG A 81 -19.82 1.06 2.25
CA ARG A 81 -19.80 2.35 2.94
C ARG A 81 -18.89 3.37 2.27
N ALA A 82 -17.68 2.96 1.87
CA ALA A 82 -16.73 3.82 1.17
C ALA A 82 -17.33 4.33 -0.16
N PHE A 83 -17.94 3.42 -0.94
CA PHE A 83 -18.58 3.76 -2.20
C PHE A 83 -19.79 4.71 -2.02
N SER A 84 -20.61 4.48 -1.01
CA SER A 84 -21.75 5.35 -0.68
C SER A 84 -21.29 6.75 -0.28
N SER A 85 -20.23 6.85 0.53
CA SER A 85 -19.64 8.13 0.94
C SER A 85 -19.11 8.91 -0.25
N GLU A 86 -18.39 8.25 -1.15
CA GLU A 86 -17.81 8.88 -2.33
C GLU A 86 -18.90 9.44 -3.26
N ASN A 87 -19.97 8.66 -3.50
CA ASN A 87 -21.10 9.11 -4.31
C ASN A 87 -21.79 10.34 -3.71
N LEU A 88 -21.94 10.38 -2.38
CA LEU A 88 -22.48 11.56 -1.70
C LEU A 88 -21.58 12.79 -1.87
N THR A 89 -20.26 12.62 -1.69
CA THR A 89 -19.29 13.71 -1.89
C THR A 89 -19.30 14.22 -3.33
N LYS A 90 -19.38 13.33 -4.32
CA LYS A 90 -19.48 13.70 -5.74
C LYS A 90 -20.78 14.47 -6.02
N SER A 91 -21.91 14.02 -5.47
CA SER A 91 -23.20 14.70 -5.61
C SER A 91 -23.19 16.12 -5.02
N ILE A 92 -22.65 16.29 -3.79
CA ILE A 92 -22.51 17.60 -3.15
C ILE A 92 -21.60 18.51 -3.99
N ARG A 93 -20.46 17.98 -4.46
CA ARG A 93 -19.52 18.72 -5.30
C ARG A 93 -20.19 19.20 -6.60
N ASN A 94 -20.99 18.35 -7.23
CA ASN A 94 -21.70 18.70 -8.46
C ASN A 94 -22.75 19.80 -8.20
N ARG A 95 -23.56 19.65 -7.15
CA ARG A 95 -24.54 20.66 -6.72
C ARG A 95 -23.87 22.01 -6.46
N ASN A 96 -22.74 22.03 -5.76
CA ASN A 96 -22.01 23.26 -5.47
C ASN A 96 -21.38 23.91 -6.72
N ARG A 97 -21.13 23.15 -7.79
CA ARG A 97 -20.71 23.72 -9.08
C ARG A 97 -21.88 24.39 -9.78
N GLU A 98 -23.05 23.76 -9.80
CA GLU A 98 -24.27 24.31 -10.42
C GLU A 98 -24.69 25.63 -9.75
N THR A 99 -24.66 25.70 -8.41
CA THR A 99 -24.97 26.94 -7.68
C THR A 99 -23.95 28.05 -7.90
N LYS A 100 -22.71 27.74 -8.29
CA LYS A 100 -21.69 28.75 -8.63
C LYS A 100 -21.79 29.25 -10.07
N LEU A 101 -22.31 28.44 -10.98
CA LEU A 101 -22.46 28.79 -12.40
C LEU A 101 -23.74 29.60 -12.67
N PHE A 102 -24.76 29.44 -11.82
CA PHE A 102 -26.01 30.21 -11.89
C PHE A 102 -26.34 30.84 -10.53
N PRO A 103 -25.64 31.92 -10.14
CA PRO A 103 -26.04 32.70 -8.98
C PRO A 103 -27.38 33.40 -9.27
N SER A 104 -28.31 33.32 -8.32
CA SER A 104 -29.63 34.00 -8.40
C SER A 104 -29.50 35.50 -8.20
#